data_AF-A0A7C4U936-F1
#
_entry.id   AF-A0A7C4U936-F1
#
_cell.length_a   1.000
_cell.length_b   1.000
_cell.length_c   1.000
_cell.angle_alpha   90.00
_cell.angle_beta   90.00
_cell.angle_gamma   90.00
#
_symmetry.space_group_name_H-M   'P 1'
#
loop_
_entity.id
_entity.type
_entity.pdbx_description
1 polymer ?
#
loop_
_entity_poly.entity_id
_entity_poly.type
_entity_poly.pdbx_seq_one_letter_code
_entity_poly.pdbx_strand_id
1 'polypeptide(L)'
;MSSNLFAQEVFAVDSINRTLTPSGSRYYLAHPYEITYGPDDSLYITEKVGRVRIVSSVTGVSRIILDHRGNTYLNISRNGFGVATSIGQNGMMG
;
A
#
# COMPACT_ATOMS: atom_id res chain seq x y z
N MET A 1 8.59 31.15 37.36
CA MET A 1 7.86 31.23 36.07
C MET A 1 7.88 29.84 35.46
N SER A 2 6.73 29.18 35.35
CA SER A 2 6.62 27.80 34.83
C SER A 2 5.93 27.86 33.47
N SER A 3 6.67 27.59 32.39
CA SER A 3 6.10 27.44 31.05
C SER A 3 5.54 26.03 30.89
N ASN A 4 4.22 25.90 30.92
CA ASN A 4 3.51 24.65 30.63
C ASN A 4 3.62 24.36 29.12
N LEU A 5 4.54 23.47 28.74
CA LEU A 5 4.64 22.90 27.39
C LEU A 5 3.72 21.68 27.30
N PHE A 6 2.43 21.92 27.07
CA PHE A 6 1.56 20.90 26.51
C PHE A 6 1.57 21.06 24.99
N ALA A 7 2.58 20.49 24.34
CA ALA A 7 2.50 20.27 22.90
C ALA A 7 1.49 19.14 22.67
N GLN A 8 0.20 19.46 22.72
CA GLN A 8 -0.82 18.58 22.19
C GLN A 8 -0.66 18.60 20.67
N GLU A 9 -0.08 17.54 20.13
CA GLU A 9 -0.04 17.33 18.69
C GLU A 9 -1.48 17.15 18.22
N VAL A 10 -2.04 18.20 17.60
CA VAL A 10 -3.35 18.15 16.97
C VAL A 10 -3.14 17.50 15.61
N PHE A 11 -3.49 16.21 15.50
CA PHE A 11 -3.61 15.55 14.21
C PHE A 11 -4.77 16.19 13.44
N ALA A 12 -4.49 17.28 12.72
CA ALA A 12 -5.48 18.04 11.95
C ALA A 12 -5.98 17.26 10.71
N VAL A 13 -5.43 16.08 10.45
CA VAL A 13 -5.68 15.27 9.27
C VAL A 13 -6.09 13.86 9.69
N ASP A 14 -7.40 13.61 9.66
CA ASP A 14 -8.02 12.30 9.94
C ASP A 14 -8.09 11.41 8.67
N SER A 15 -7.30 11.72 7.64
CA SER A 15 -7.33 10.97 6.39
C SER A 15 -5.98 11.00 5.67
N ILE A 16 -5.37 9.84 5.48
CA ILE A 16 -4.07 9.66 4.82
C ILE A 16 -4.09 10.01 3.31
N ASN A 17 -5.27 10.28 2.73
CA ASN A 17 -5.44 10.43 1.27
C ASN A 17 -6.19 11.71 0.83
N ARG A 18 -5.86 12.89 1.38
CA ARG A 18 -6.46 14.14 0.91
C ARG A 18 -5.48 14.99 0.10
N THR A 19 -5.44 14.70 -1.21
CA THR A 19 -5.45 15.62 -2.38
C THR A 19 -4.46 15.18 -3.45
N LEU A 20 -4.96 14.85 -4.65
CA LEU A 20 -4.18 15.00 -5.88
C LEU A 20 -5.00 15.86 -6.84
N THR A 21 -4.77 17.16 -6.78
CA THR A 21 -4.90 18.01 -7.96
C THR A 21 -3.69 17.71 -8.86
N PRO A 22 -3.89 17.42 -10.15
CA PRO A 22 -5.15 17.53 -10.87
C PRO A 22 -6.07 16.32 -10.64
N SER A 23 -7.36 16.65 -10.55
CA SER A 23 -8.50 15.72 -10.57
C SER A 23 -8.41 14.79 -11.78
N GLY A 24 -7.75 13.65 -11.63
CA GLY A 24 -7.63 12.69 -12.73
C GLY A 24 -6.85 11.42 -12.38
N SER A 25 -5.84 11.51 -11.52
CA SER A 25 -5.11 10.33 -11.04
C SER A 25 -5.61 9.89 -9.67
N ARG A 26 -6.89 9.49 -9.59
CA ARG A 26 -7.32 8.64 -8.47
C ARG A 26 -6.67 7.28 -8.69
N TYR A 27 -5.47 7.10 -8.14
CA TYR A 27 -4.83 5.80 -8.17
C TYR A 27 -5.48 4.92 -7.11
N TYR A 28 -5.98 3.76 -7.53
CA TYR A 28 -6.51 2.73 -6.66
C TYR A 28 -5.51 1.58 -6.60
N LEU A 29 -5.30 1.03 -5.40
CA LEU A 29 -4.62 -0.24 -5.24
C LEU A 29 -5.53 -1.31 -5.85
N ALA A 30 -5.04 -2.03 -6.86
CA ALA A 30 -5.81 -3.06 -7.53
C ALA A 30 -6.10 -4.22 -6.57
N HIS A 31 -5.05 -4.71 -5.90
CA HIS A 31 -5.12 -5.82 -4.95
C HIS A 31 -3.96 -5.75 -3.96
N PRO A 32 -3.98 -4.86 -2.95
CA PRO A 32 -2.89 -4.80 -1.98
C PRO A 32 -2.73 -6.15 -1.25
N TYR A 33 -1.49 -6.56 -1.04
CA TYR A 33 -1.14 -7.81 -0.37
C TYR A 33 -0.46 -7.50 0.97
N GLU A 34 0.62 -6.73 0.95
CA GLU A 34 1.34 -6.29 2.15
C GLU A 34 1.62 -4.78 2.09
N ILE A 35 1.70 -4.15 3.27
CA ILE A 35 2.08 -2.75 3.45
C ILE A 35 3.14 -2.68 4.53
N THR A 36 4.26 -2.02 4.26
CA THR A 36 5.31 -1.78 5.25
C THR A 36 5.82 -0.35 5.19
N TYR A 37 6.29 0.17 6.32
CA TYR A 37 6.89 1.50 6.41
C TYR A 37 8.40 1.39 6.16
N GLY A 38 8.91 2.15 5.21
CA GLY A 38 10.32 2.18 4.86
C GLY A 38 11.15 3.13 5.75
N PRO A 39 12.48 2.99 5.72
CA PRO A 39 13.39 3.90 6.42
C PRO A 39 13.48 5.31 5.79
N ASP A 40 12.83 5.52 4.65
CA ASP A 40 12.76 6.78 3.89
C ASP A 40 11.41 7.50 4.03
N ASP A 41 10.71 7.24 5.14
CA ASP A 41 9.38 7.76 5.48
C ASP A 41 8.29 7.47 4.44
N SER A 42 8.48 6.46 3.60
CA SER A 42 7.52 6.05 2.57
C SER A 42 6.84 4.73 2.92
N LEU A 43 5.59 4.57 2.48
CA LEU A 43 4.88 3.29 2.52
C LEU A 43 5.24 2.48 1.28
N TYR A 44 5.68 1.25 1.49
CA TYR A 44 5.88 0.24 0.46
C TYR A 44 4.66 -0.67 0.44
N ILE A 45 4.06 -0.83 -0.72
CA ILE A 45 2.86 -1.64 -0.91
C ILE A 45 3.16 -2.68 -1.98
N THR A 46 3.04 -3.95 -1.62
CA THR A 46 3.01 -5.04 -2.59
C THR A 46 1.56 -5.24 -3.05
N GLU A 47 1.33 -5.38 -4.35
CA GLU A 47 0.03 -5.71 -4.91
C GLU A 47 0.08 -7.11 -5.53
N LYS A 48 -1.03 -7.84 -5.48
CA LYS A 48 -1.17 -9.15 -6.13
C LYS A 48 -0.74 -9.06 -7.58
N VAL A 49 -0.14 -10.14 -8.03
CA VAL A 49 0.33 -10.30 -9.41
C VAL A 49 1.53 -9.41 -9.71
N GLY A 50 2.44 -9.07 -8.79
CA GLY A 50 3.79 -8.63 -9.22
C GLY A 50 4.12 -7.15 -9.16
N ARG A 51 3.38 -6.31 -8.44
CA ARG A 51 3.70 -4.86 -8.37
C ARG A 51 4.18 -4.44 -6.99
N VAL A 52 5.20 -3.60 -6.97
CA VAL A 52 5.60 -2.86 -5.77
C VAL A 52 5.47 -1.37 -6.03
N ARG A 53 4.78 -0.69 -5.12
CA ARG A 53 4.57 0.75 -5.14
C ARG A 53 5.19 1.36 -3.90
N ILE A 54 5.71 2.56 -4.09
CA ILE A 54 6.08 3.46 -3.01
C ILE A 54 5.07 4.61 -2.95
N VAL A 55 4.64 4.97 -1.74
CA VAL A 55 3.72 6.06 -1.47
C VAL A 55 4.34 6.98 -0.42
N SER A 56 4.41 8.27 -0.70
CA SER A 56 4.77 9.27 0.30
C SER A 56 3.74 9.26 1.42
N SER A 57 4.17 9.03 2.66
CA SER A 57 3.28 9.05 3.83
C SER A 57 2.71 10.45 4.12
N VAL A 58 3.38 11.50 3.64
CA VAL A 58 3.01 12.90 3.83
C VAL A 58 2.05 13.41 2.75
N THR A 59 2.30 13.05 1.49
CA THR A 59 1.59 13.64 0.34
C THR A 59 0.64 12.68 -0.36
N GLY A 60 0.73 11.38 -0.11
CA GLY A 60 -0.02 10.35 -0.84
C GLY A 60 0.44 10.16 -2.31
N VAL A 61 1.43 10.93 -2.78
CA VAL A 61 2.02 10.77 -4.10
C VAL A 61 2.67 9.39 -4.18
N SER A 62 2.47 8.69 -5.31
CA SER A 62 2.93 7.32 -5.45
C SER A 62 3.43 6.97 -6.84
N ARG A 63 4.31 5.98 -6.92
CA ARG A 63 4.84 5.43 -8.18
C ARG A 63 5.12 3.93 -8.05
N ILE A 64 5.01 3.23 -9.18
CA ILE A 64 5.46 1.84 -9.28
C ILE A 64 6.99 1.84 -9.32
N ILE A 65 7.61 1.06 -8.44
CA ILE A 65 9.06 0.89 -8.39
C ILE A 65 9.50 -0.50 -8.88
N LEU A 66 8.56 -1.45 -8.96
CA LEU A 66 8.75 -2.75 -9.57
C LEU A 66 7.45 -3.20 -10.25
N ASP A 67 7.53 -3.59 -11.52
CA ASP A 67 6.46 -4.27 -12.27
C ASP A 67 7.00 -5.62 -12.76
N HIS A 68 6.63 -6.69 -12.08
CA HIS A 68 7.03 -8.06 -12.37
C HIS A 68 5.83 -8.94 -12.75
N ARG A 69 4.72 -8.32 -13.17
CA ARG A 69 3.45 -9.04 -13.38
C ARG A 69 3.51 -10.12 -14.45
N GLY A 70 4.46 -10.04 -15.37
CA GLY A 70 4.69 -11.07 -16.41
C GLY A 70 5.26 -12.39 -15.88
N ASN A 71 5.78 -12.39 -14.65
CA ASN A 71 6.53 -13.52 -14.07
C ASN A 71 5.95 -14.00 -12.73
N THR A 72 4.94 -13.29 -12.21
CA THR A 72 4.22 -13.67 -11.00
C THR A 72 2.87 -14.28 -11.35
N TYR A 73 2.56 -15.40 -10.72
CA TYR A 73 1.33 -16.15 -10.91
C TYR A 73 0.58 -16.27 -9.59
N LEU A 74 -0.74 -16.16 -9.68
CA LEU A 74 -1.61 -16.49 -8.55
C LEU A 74 -1.76 -17.99 -8.45
N ASN A 75 -1.55 -18.51 -7.25
CA ASN A 75 -1.89 -19.88 -6.91
C ASN A 75 -3.18 -19.84 -6.07
N ILE A 76 -4.27 -20.40 -6.61
CA ILE A 76 -5.55 -20.49 -5.92
C ILE A 76 -5.77 -21.96 -5.56
N SER A 77 -5.69 -22.26 -4.27
CA SER A 77 -6.10 -23.59 -3.78
C SER A 77 -7.61 -23.66 -3.72
N ARG A 78 -8.18 -24.81 -4.10
CA ARG A 78 -9.63 -25.05 -4.10
C ARG A 78 -9.95 -26.36 -3.39
N ASN A 79 -11.11 -26.42 -2.75
CA ASN A 79 -11.64 -27.69 -2.24
C ASN A 79 -12.21 -28.56 -3.37
N GLY A 80 -12.66 -29.77 -3.04
CA GLY A 80 -13.28 -30.72 -3.99
C GLY A 80 -14.57 -30.22 -4.66
N PHE A 81 -15.14 -29.10 -4.21
CA PHE A 81 -16.31 -28.44 -4.79
C PHE A 81 -15.93 -27.20 -5.63
N GLY A 82 -14.64 -26.95 -5.85
CA GLY A 82 -14.14 -25.83 -6.65
C GLY A 82 -14.14 -24.48 -5.94
N VAL A 83 -14.46 -24.42 -4.64
CA VAL A 83 -14.43 -23.20 -3.83
C VAL A 83 -13.00 -22.89 -3.42
N ALA A 84 -12.56 -21.63 -3.61
CA ALA A 84 -11.22 -21.19 -3.21
C ALA A 84 -11.05 -21.22 -1.69
N THR A 85 -9.98 -21.87 -1.22
CA THR A 85 -9.66 -22.04 0.20
C THR A 85 -8.43 -21.24 0.62
N SER A 86 -7.53 -20.93 -0.31
CA SER A 86 -6.39 -20.04 -0.07
C SER A 86 -5.92 -19.38 -1.37
N ILE A 87 -5.25 -18.24 -1.23
CA ILE A 87 -4.65 -17.50 -2.34
C ILE A 87 -3.20 -17.18 -1.97
N GLY A 88 -2.27 -17.68 -2.77
CA GLY A 88 -0.84 -17.36 -2.70
C GLY A 88 -0.32 -16.76 -4.01
N GLN A 89 0.92 -16.29 -3.99
CA GLN A 89 1.64 -15.84 -5.18
C GLN A 89 3.11 -16.28 -5.09
N ASN A 90 3.73 -16.56 -6.24
CA ASN A 90 5.16 -16.85 -6.30
C ASN A 90 5.97 -15.58 -6.59
N GLY A 91 7.21 -15.54 -6.09
CA GLY A 91 8.18 -14.49 -6.46
C GLY A 91 7.93 -13.12 -5.83
N MET A 92 7.06 -13.02 -4.83
CA MET A 92 6.86 -11.81 -4.03
C MET A 92 6.74 -12.16 -2.55
N MET A 93 7.18 -11.24 -1.70
CA MET A 93 6.95 -11.30 -0.27
C MET A 93 5.44 -11.14 0.01
N GLY A 94 4.96 -11.95 0.95
CA GLY A 94 3.57 -12.06 1.33
C GLY A 94 3.39 -12.89 2.59
#